data_AF-A0AAD9JJ06-F1
#
_entry.id   AF-A0AAD9JJ06-F1
#
_cell.length_a   1.000
_cell.length_b   1.000
_cell.length_c   1.000
_cell.angle_alpha   90.00
_cell.angle_beta   90.00
_cell.angle_gamma   90.00
#
_symmetry.space_group_name_H-M   'P 1'
#
loop_
_entity.id
_entity.type
_entity.pdbx_description
1 polymer ?
#
loop_
_entity_poly.entity_id
_entity_poly.type
_entity_poly.pdbx_seq_one_letter_code
_entity_poly.pdbx_strand_id
1 'polypeptide(L)' 'MNIIDYLKVENKQCYIMGDFNINLTNYGSHTETQDYIDAMFQHSFIPLINKPTRITTTTATVIDNIYI' A
#
# COMPACT_ATOMS: atom_id res chain seq x y z
N MET A 1 14.77 13.50 -0.07
CA MET A 1 13.32 13.75 -0.13
C MET A 1 12.75 12.68 -1.04
N ASN A 2 11.92 11.79 -0.49
CA ASN A 2 11.29 10.73 -1.28
C ASN A 2 10.08 11.31 -2.05
N ILE A 3 9.48 10.52 -2.94
CA ILE A 3 8.34 10.96 -3.75
C ILE A 3 7.15 11.39 -2.90
N ILE A 4 6.93 10.73 -1.75
CA ILE A 4 5.80 10.99 -0.85
C ILE A 4 5.96 12.34 -0.14
N ASP A 5 7.19 12.69 0.26
CA ASP A 5 7.52 14.00 0.83
C ASP A 5 7.16 15.13 -0.16
N TYR A 6 7.45 14.93 -1.45
CA TYR A 6 7.12 15.90 -2.50
C TYR A 6 5.60 16.07 -2.68
N LEU A 7 4.87 14.94 -2.73
CA LEU A 7 3.40 14.94 -2.85
C LEU A 7 2.74 15.67 -1.67
N LYS A 8 3.31 15.55 -0.47
CA LYS A 8 2.82 16.25 0.72
C LYS A 8 2.98 17.77 0.61
N VAL A 9 4.09 18.26 0.02
CA VAL A 9 4.31 19.70 -0.19
C VAL A 9 3.33 20.27 -1.22
N GLU A 10 3.01 19.51 -2.26
CA GLU A 10 2.06 19.93 -3.30
C GLU A 10 0.64 20.18 -2.75
N ASN A 11 0.28 19.52 -1.63
CA ASN A 11 -0.98 19.68 -0.90
C ASN A 11 -2.23 19.53 -1.79
N LYS A 12 -2.20 18.52 -2.66
CA LYS A 12 -3.32 18.11 -3.52
C LYS A 12 -3.78 16.72 -3.15
N GLN A 13 -5.05 16.43 -3.39
CA GLN A 13 -5.55 15.06 -3.35
C GLN A 13 -4.77 14.21 -4.36
N CYS A 14 -4.13 13.16 -3.87
CA CYS A 14 -3.24 12.31 -4.65
C CYS A 14 -3.73 10.87 -4.57
N TYR A 15 -3.65 10.15 -5.68
CA TYR A 15 -3.85 8.71 -5.69
C TYR A 15 -2.54 8.03 -6.07
N ILE A 16 -2.15 7.03 -5.28
CA ILE A 16 -0.99 6.19 -5.58
C ILE A 16 -1.54 4.79 -5.88
N MET A 17 -1.32 4.29 -7.10
CA MET A 17 -1.88 3.03 -7.54
C MET A 17 -0.93 2.24 -8.44
N GLY A 18 -1.02 0.92 -8.40
CA GLY A 18 -0.21 0.02 -9.22
C GLY A 18 -0.12 -1.41 -8.66
N ASP A 19 0.68 -2.23 -9.32
CA ASP A 19 1.11 -3.54 -8.82
C ASP A 19 2.39 -3.36 -8.00
N PHE A 20 2.28 -3.46 -6.68
CA PHE A 20 3.39 -3.27 -5.76
C PHE A 20 4.14 -4.57 -5.50
N ASN A 21 3.54 -5.72 -5.81
CA ASN A 21 4.01 -7.03 -5.39
C ASN A 21 4.26 -7.17 -3.86
N ILE A 22 3.58 -6.33 -3.04
CA ILE A 22 3.61 -6.39 -1.56
C ILE A 22 2.27 -6.89 -1.07
N ASN A 23 2.24 -8.05 -0.39
CA ASN A 23 1.00 -8.66 0.08
C ASN A 23 0.49 -8.00 1.38
N LEU A 24 -0.52 -7.14 1.30
CA LEU A 24 -1.04 -6.41 2.47
C LEU A 24 -1.62 -7.31 3.57
N THR A 25 -2.01 -8.55 3.25
CA THR A 25 -2.52 -9.50 4.27
C THR A 25 -1.44 -9.94 5.26
N ASN A 26 -0.17 -9.65 4.98
CA ASN A 26 0.95 -9.98 5.87
C ASN A 26 1.21 -8.89 6.92
N TYR A 27 0.35 -7.87 7.03
CA TYR A 27 0.44 -6.87 8.10
C TYR A 27 0.41 -7.56 9.48
N GLY A 28 1.41 -7.27 10.31
CA GLY A 28 1.59 -7.87 11.63
C GLY A 28 2.29 -9.24 11.64
N SER A 29 2.55 -9.87 10.48
CA SER A 29 3.28 -11.15 10.39
C SER A 29 4.59 -11.05 9.60
N HIS A 30 4.78 -10.00 8.80
CA HIS A 30 5.98 -9.73 8.02
C HIS A 30 6.42 -8.28 8.23
N THR A 31 7.61 -8.09 8.79
CA THR A 31 8.12 -6.79 9.24
C THR A 31 8.18 -5.78 8.09
N GLU A 32 8.68 -6.17 6.94
CA GLU A 32 8.85 -5.28 5.79
C GLU A 32 7.50 -4.86 5.19
N THR A 33 6.49 -5.72 5.28
CA THR A 33 5.12 -5.36 4.89
C THR A 33 4.52 -4.38 5.88
N GLN A 34 4.76 -4.59 7.18
CA GLN A 34 4.32 -3.67 8.22
C GLN A 34 4.98 -2.29 8.06
N ASP A 35 6.31 -2.24 7.91
CA ASP A 35 7.05 -0.99 7.72
C ASP A 35 6.56 -0.22 6.48
N TYR A 36 6.26 -0.92 5.38
CA TYR A 36 5.69 -0.32 4.18
C TYR A 36 4.30 0.29 4.44
N ILE A 37 3.40 -0.44 5.09
CA ILE A 37 2.04 0.03 5.39
C ILE A 37 2.07 1.20 6.37
N ASP A 38 2.91 1.12 7.41
CA ASP A 38 3.09 2.17 8.40
C ASP A 38 3.65 3.44 7.75
N ALA A 39 4.60 3.31 6.82
CA ALA A 39 5.11 4.46 6.05
C ALA A 39 4.02 5.13 5.21
N MET A 40 3.11 4.37 4.58
CA MET A 40 1.97 4.94 3.86
C MET A 40 1.04 5.70 4.81
N PHE A 41 0.69 5.10 5.96
CA PHE A 41 -0.15 5.74 6.97
C PHE A 41 0.45 7.01 7.58
N GLN A 42 1.77 7.04 7.82
CA GLN A 42 2.48 8.24 8.30
C GLN A 42 2.35 9.44 7.36
N HIS A 43 2.04 9.19 6.08
CA HIS A 43 1.82 10.21 5.06
C HIS A 43 0.34 10.38 4.70
N SER A 44 -0.56 9.89 5.56
CA SER A 44 -2.02 9.93 5.39
C SER A 44 -2.54 9.16 4.17
N PHE A 45 -1.75 8.24 3.62
CA PHE A 45 -2.18 7.37 2.51
C PHE A 45 -2.85 6.11 3.04
N ILE A 46 -4.14 5.93 2.74
CA ILE A 46 -4.94 4.81 3.24
C ILE A 46 -5.18 3.79 2.12
N PRO A 47 -4.91 2.49 2.33
CA PRO A 47 -5.20 1.47 1.32
C PRO A 47 -6.71 1.33 1.11
N LEU A 48 -7.15 1.35 -0.15
CA LEU A 48 -8.55 1.24 -0.54
C LEU A 48 -8.98 -0.17 -0.92
N ILE A 49 -8.01 -1.07 -1.15
CA ILE A 49 -8.26 -2.48 -1.51
C ILE A 49 -7.91 -3.37 -0.31
N ASN A 50 -8.91 -4.08 0.20
CA ASN A 50 -8.76 -5.05 1.29
C ASN A 50 -9.18 -6.48 0.89
N LYS A 51 -9.43 -6.71 -0.40
CA LYS A 51 -9.76 -8.00 -0.98
C LYS A 51 -8.62 -8.47 -1.88
N PRO A 52 -8.34 -9.78 -1.95
CA PRO A 52 -7.29 -10.32 -2.80
C PRO A 52 -7.45 -9.87 -4.26
N THR A 53 -6.35 -9.42 -4.87
CA THR A 53 -6.28 -8.99 -6.27
C THR A 53 -5.62 -10.04 -7.16
N ARG A 54 -4.78 -10.89 -6.56
CA ARG A 54 -4.24 -12.11 -7.18
C ARG A 54 -4.74 -13.33 -6.42
N ILE A 55 -5.47 -14.19 -7.13
CA ILE A 55 -6.03 -15.44 -6.60
C ILE A 55 -5.45 -16.60 -7.39
N THR A 56 -4.93 -17.59 -6.68
CA THR A 56 -4.45 -18.86 -7.25
C THR A 56 -5.30 -20.01 -6.71
N THR A 57 -4.95 -21.25 -7.07
CA THR A 57 -5.63 -22.45 -6.55
C THR A 57 -5.45 -22.63 -5.04
N THR A 58 -4.38 -22.09 -4.45
CA THR A 58 -4.01 -22.32 -3.04
C THR A 58 -3.84 -21.04 -2.23
N THR A 59 -3.76 -19.86 -2.87
CA THR A 59 -3.46 -18.60 -2.19
C THR A 59 -4.35 -17.47 -2.70
N ALA A 60 -4.54 -16.46 -1.84
CA ALA A 60 -5.20 -15.21 -2.19
C ALA A 60 -4.40 -14.06 -1.57
N THR A 61 -3.85 -13.17 -2.40
CA THR A 61 -2.95 -12.08 -1.98
C THR A 61 -3.45 -10.72 -2.45
N VAL A 62 -3.22 -9.69 -1.64
CA VAL A 62 -3.56 -8.28 -1.93
C VAL A 62 -2.26 -7.58 -2.33
N ILE A 63 -1.96 -7.50 -3.63
CA ILE A 63 -0.68 -6.98 -4.16
C ILE A 63 -0.83 -5.78 -5.09
N ASP A 64 -2.01 -5.63 -5.70
CA ASP A 64 -2.39 -4.43 -6.42
C ASP A 64 -3.08 -3.51 -5.42
N ASN A 65 -2.57 -2.29 -5.28
CA ASN A 65 -3.02 -1.37 -4.24
C ASN A 65 -3.43 -0.04 -4.86
N ILE A 66 -4.41 0.62 -4.21
CA ILE A 66 -4.79 2.01 -4.46
C ILE A 66 -4.78 2.70 -3.11
N TYR A 67 -4.09 3.83 -3.01
CA TYR A 67 -4.05 4.70 -1.84
C TYR A 67 -4.58 6.08 -2.18
N ILE A 68 -5.15 6.76 -1.17
CA ILE A 68 -5.59 8.16 -1.18
C ILE A 68 -5.09 8.86 0.08
#